data_AF-A0A8H3EDG5-F1
#
_entry.id   AF-A0A8H3EDG5-F1
#
_cell.length_a   1.000
_cell.length_b   1.000
_cell.length_c   1.000
_cell.angle_alpha   90.00
_cell.angle_beta   90.00
_cell.angle_gamma   90.00
#
_symmetry.space_group_name_H-M   'P 1'
#
loop_
_entity.id
_entity.type
_entity.pdbx_description
1 polymer ?
#
loop_
_entity_poly.entity_id
_entity_poly.type
_entity_poly.pdbx_seq_one_letter_code
_entity_poly.pdbx_strand_id
1 'polypeptide(L)'
;MPYLSDIQLALALEAGANVLSATCMLLLPHYVLNALTTTPSSIESLLNPSSVSPTGIHLLQWLAAVTYGLTPPLLLALPAHRGARDKRWTAYITLGAIDAVLIPTMLWQALMAESDDGGLTRRALLGCACGLMPFWVWKVWVLGLRPELLGKSGGNGKME
;
A
#
# COMPACT_ATOMS: atom_id res chain seq x y z
N MET A 1 -7.59 -19.03 22.19
CA MET A 1 -7.61 -18.01 21.13
C MET A 1 -7.24 -18.70 19.83
N PRO A 2 -8.04 -18.65 18.76
CA PRO A 2 -7.62 -19.23 17.49
C PRO A 2 -6.49 -18.37 16.95
N TYR A 3 -5.33 -18.98 16.69
CA TYR A 3 -4.22 -18.31 16.03
C TYR A 3 -4.69 -17.84 14.64
N LEU A 4 -4.46 -16.56 14.31
CA LEU A 4 -4.62 -16.08 12.94
C LEU A 4 -3.69 -16.90 12.05
N SER A 5 -4.22 -17.45 10.97
CA SER A 5 -3.36 -18.07 9.94
C SER A 5 -2.45 -17.00 9.33
N ASP A 6 -1.26 -17.40 8.87
CA ASP A 6 -0.24 -16.47 8.31
C ASP A 6 -0.83 -15.50 7.27
N ILE A 7 -1.76 -16.00 6.44
CA ILE A 7 -2.47 -15.20 5.44
C ILE A 7 -3.38 -14.12 6.05
N GLN A 8 -4.06 -14.43 7.14
CA GLN A 8 -4.94 -13.48 7.82
C GLN A 8 -4.14 -12.42 8.58
N LEU A 9 -3.00 -12.82 9.16
CA LEU A 9 -2.07 -11.87 9.77
C LEU A 9 -1.52 -10.91 8.71
N ALA A 10 -1.07 -11.42 7.56
CA ALA A 10 -0.57 -10.59 6.47
C ALA A 10 -1.64 -9.62 5.93
N LEU A 11 -2.87 -10.11 5.70
CA LEU A 11 -4.01 -9.28 5.32
C LEU A 11 -4.32 -8.18 6.35
N ALA A 12 -4.26 -8.52 7.64
CA ALA A 12 -4.55 -7.58 8.72
C ALA A 12 -3.45 -6.52 8.83
N LEU A 13 -2.19 -6.91 8.70
CA LEU A 13 -1.04 -6.00 8.70
C LEU A 13 -1.11 -5.05 7.50
N GLU A 14 -1.41 -5.57 6.32
CA GLU A 14 -1.53 -4.76 5.11
C GLU A 14 -2.72 -3.80 5.18
N ALA A 15 -3.89 -4.27 5.63
CA ALA A 15 -5.04 -3.39 5.86
C ALA A 15 -4.73 -2.32 6.91
N GLY A 16 -4.04 -2.67 7.99
CA GLY A 16 -3.60 -1.74 9.02
C GLY A 16 -2.64 -0.68 8.48
N ALA A 17 -1.67 -1.09 7.66
CA ALA A 17 -0.73 -0.18 7.00
C ALA A 17 -1.46 0.79 6.04
N ASN A 18 -2.43 0.30 5.27
CA ASN A 18 -3.25 1.13 4.39
C ASN A 18 -4.08 2.15 5.18
N VAL A 19 -4.75 1.73 6.25
CA VAL A 19 -5.53 2.64 7.11
C VAL A 19 -4.63 3.69 7.75
N LEU A 20 -3.49 3.29 8.32
CA LEU A 20 -2.58 4.20 8.98
C LEU A 20 -2.00 5.23 7.99
N SER A 21 -1.46 4.76 6.87
CA SER A 21 -0.91 5.63 5.84
C SER A 21 -1.97 6.57 5.25
N ALA A 22 -3.16 6.08 4.92
CA ALA A 22 -4.28 6.90 4.45
C ALA A 22 -4.70 7.94 5.48
N THR A 23 -4.75 7.58 6.77
CA THR A 23 -5.08 8.53 7.85
C THR A 23 -4.05 9.65 7.91
N CYS A 24 -2.76 9.33 7.86
CA CYS A 24 -1.68 10.32 7.84
C CYS A 24 -1.75 11.22 6.60
N MET A 25 -1.96 10.64 5.41
CA MET A 25 -2.07 11.39 4.15
C MET A 25 -3.30 12.31 4.11
N LEU A 26 -4.42 11.89 4.70
CA LEU A 26 -5.66 12.66 4.69
C LEU A 26 -5.66 13.79 5.72
N LEU A 27 -5.24 13.49 6.96
CA LEU A 27 -5.33 14.43 8.09
C LEU A 27 -4.08 15.29 8.27
N LEU A 28 -2.92 14.80 7.84
CA LEU A 28 -1.62 15.45 8.03
C LEU A 28 -0.87 15.66 6.69
N PRO A 29 -1.52 16.12 5.60
CA PRO A 29 -0.92 16.15 4.27
C PRO A 29 0.32 17.05 4.19
N HIS A 30 0.34 18.16 4.94
CA HIS A 30 1.48 19.09 4.97
C HIS A 30 2.74 18.43 5.53
N TYR A 31 2.60 17.66 6.61
CA TYR A 31 3.73 16.97 7.24
C TYR A 31 4.27 15.86 6.32
N VAL A 32 3.37 15.09 5.72
CA VAL A 32 3.75 14.03 4.78
C VAL A 32 4.45 14.62 3.57
N LEU A 33 3.88 15.63 2.92
CA LEU A 33 4.51 16.25 1.74
C LEU A 33 5.86 16.88 2.08
N ASN A 34 5.97 17.60 3.20
CA ASN A 34 7.24 18.20 3.58
C ASN A 34 8.34 17.14 3.78
N ALA A 35 7.99 15.96 4.32
CA ALA A 35 8.92 14.84 4.44
C ALA A 35 9.30 14.20 3.09
N LEU A 36 8.47 14.36 2.05
CA LEU A 36 8.68 13.75 0.74
C LEU A 36 9.34 14.68 -0.28
N THR A 37 9.10 16.00 -0.18
CA THR A 37 9.59 17.02 -1.11
C THR A 37 11.01 17.50 -0.80
N THR A 38 11.65 18.16 -1.77
CA THR A 38 13.00 18.75 -1.68
C THR A 38 13.10 19.98 -0.76
N THR A 39 12.01 20.39 -0.11
CA THR A 39 12.01 21.48 0.87
C THR A 39 12.99 21.19 2.00
N PRO A 40 13.85 22.14 2.43
CA PRO A 40 14.84 21.90 3.47
C PRO A 40 14.15 21.46 4.77
N SER A 41 14.43 20.22 5.17
CA SER A 41 13.89 19.58 6.38
C SER A 41 14.62 20.07 7.63
N SER A 42 14.58 21.37 7.90
CA SER A 42 14.94 21.92 9.21
C SER A 42 13.78 21.71 10.19
N ILE A 43 14.06 21.64 11.50
CA ILE A 43 13.02 21.59 12.55
C ILE A 43 12.03 22.77 12.40
N GLU A 44 12.52 23.90 11.89
CA GLU A 44 11.74 25.09 11.59
C GLU A 44 10.72 24.90 10.44
N SER A 45 11.08 24.12 9.41
CA SER A 45 10.17 23.71 8.32
C SER A 45 9.08 22.74 8.80
N LEU A 46 9.35 21.92 9.82
CA LEU A 46 8.33 21.07 10.45
C LEU A 46 7.34 21.86 11.31
N LEU A 47 7.80 22.96 11.93
CA LEU A 47 6.97 23.85 12.76
C LEU A 47 6.18 24.85 11.91
N ASN A 48 6.73 25.27 10.77
CA ASN A 48 6.12 26.17 9.79
C ASN A 48 6.27 25.57 8.38
N PRO A 49 5.34 24.72 7.92
CA PRO A 49 5.39 24.10 6.59
C PRO A 49 5.21 25.19 5.53
N SER A 50 6.33 25.76 5.09
CA SER A 50 6.37 26.87 4.16
C SER A 50 6.32 26.31 2.74
N SER A 51 5.28 26.69 2.01
CA SER A 51 5.10 26.50 0.55
C SER A 51 4.94 25.07 0.01
N VAL A 52 4.12 24.23 0.67
CA VAL A 52 3.62 23.03 0.00
C VAL A 52 2.55 23.43 -1.02
N SER A 53 2.66 22.99 -2.27
CA SER A 53 1.68 23.32 -3.32
C SER A 53 0.26 22.83 -2.94
N PRO A 54 -0.78 23.68 -3.05
CA PRO A 54 -2.18 23.27 -2.84
C PRO A 54 -2.58 22.06 -3.67
N THR A 55 -2.07 21.96 -4.90
CA THR A 55 -2.30 20.80 -5.77
C THR A 55 -1.72 19.52 -5.16
N GLY A 56 -0.51 19.59 -4.60
CA GLY A 56 0.12 18.44 -3.94
C GLY A 56 -0.70 17.94 -2.74
N ILE A 57 -1.27 18.86 -1.96
CA ILE A 57 -2.15 18.54 -0.83
C ILE A 57 -3.38 17.75 -1.30
N HIS A 58 -4.08 18.26 -2.31
CA HIS A 58 -5.28 17.59 -2.83
C HIS A 58 -4.95 16.23 -3.46
N LEU A 59 -3.86 16.11 -4.22
CA LEU A 59 -3.43 14.84 -4.79
C LEU A 59 -3.10 13.81 -3.70
N LEU A 60 -2.45 14.22 -2.61
CA LEU A 60 -2.16 13.33 -1.49
C LEU A 60 -3.44 12.89 -0.76
N GLN A 61 -4.41 13.79 -0.59
CA GLN A 61 -5.72 13.45 -0.01
C GLN A 61 -6.54 12.53 -0.92
N TRP A 62 -6.46 12.70 -2.25
CA TRP A 62 -7.08 11.77 -3.20
C TRP A 62 -6.42 10.40 -3.13
N LEU A 63 -5.10 10.35 -3.05
CA LEU A 63 -4.38 9.10 -2.82
C LEU A 63 -4.85 8.42 -1.51
N ALA A 64 -5.01 9.19 -0.43
CA ALA A 64 -5.56 8.68 0.83
C ALA A 64 -6.98 8.09 0.66
N ALA A 65 -7.86 8.80 -0.04
CA ALA A 65 -9.22 8.32 -0.32
C ALA A 65 -9.23 7.02 -1.14
N VAL A 66 -8.37 6.92 -2.16
CA VAL A 66 -8.19 5.68 -2.94
C VAL A 66 -7.65 4.55 -2.06
N THR A 67 -6.64 4.80 -1.23
CA THR A 67 -6.08 3.80 -0.31
C THR A 67 -7.12 3.31 0.69
N TYR A 68 -7.97 4.19 1.23
CA TYR A 68 -9.12 3.76 2.03
C TYR A 68 -10.09 2.90 1.23
N GLY A 69 -10.43 3.29 -0.01
CA GLY A 69 -11.29 2.50 -0.90
C GLY A 69 -10.75 1.10 -1.24
N LEU A 70 -9.44 0.92 -1.26
CA LEU A 70 -8.76 -0.35 -1.52
C LEU A 70 -8.61 -1.23 -0.27
N THR A 71 -8.91 -0.71 0.92
CA THR A 71 -8.78 -1.44 2.19
C THR A 71 -9.94 -2.43 2.44
N PRO A 72 -11.23 -2.13 2.15
CA PRO A 72 -12.33 -3.06 2.37
C PRO A 72 -12.15 -4.45 1.74
N PRO A 73 -11.65 -4.61 0.50
CA PRO A 73 -11.36 -5.93 -0.05
C PRO A 73 -10.41 -6.77 0.82
N LEU A 74 -9.39 -6.17 1.44
CA LEU A 74 -8.48 -6.87 2.36
C LEU A 74 -9.20 -7.28 3.64
N LEU A 75 -10.01 -6.39 4.21
CA LEU A 75 -10.78 -6.66 5.43
C LEU A 75 -11.83 -7.75 5.21
N LEU A 76 -12.53 -7.72 4.08
CA LEU A 76 -13.51 -8.75 3.70
C LEU A 76 -12.87 -10.10 3.37
N ALA A 77 -11.57 -10.12 3.11
CA ALA A 77 -10.79 -11.33 2.87
C ALA A 77 -10.22 -11.96 4.15
N LEU A 78 -10.32 -11.27 5.31
CA LEU A 78 -9.87 -11.79 6.61
C LEU A 78 -10.63 -13.03 7.08
N PRO A 79 -11.98 -13.06 7.10
CA PRO A 79 -12.70 -14.19 7.70
C PRO A 79 -12.46 -15.52 6.96
N ALA A 80 -12.28 -16.59 7.73
CA ALA A 80 -12.16 -17.95 7.19
C ALA A 80 -13.56 -18.55 6.96
N HIS A 81 -14.18 -18.23 5.84
CA HIS A 81 -15.48 -18.79 5.41
C HIS A 81 -15.39 -19.45 4.03
N ARG A 82 -16.42 -20.21 3.63
CA ARG A 82 -16.55 -20.74 2.25
C ARG A 82 -16.42 -19.60 1.24
N GLY A 83 -15.57 -19.77 0.23
CA GLY A 83 -15.26 -18.72 -0.76
C GLY A 83 -14.22 -17.68 -0.32
N ALA A 84 -13.54 -17.87 0.82
CA ALA A 84 -12.44 -16.97 1.24
C ALA A 84 -11.29 -16.94 0.21
N ARG A 85 -11.02 -18.05 -0.47
CA ARG A 85 -9.98 -18.14 -1.50
C ARG A 85 -10.19 -17.11 -2.61
N ASP A 86 -11.39 -17.06 -3.19
CA ASP A 86 -11.66 -16.22 -4.35
C ASP A 86 -11.60 -14.73 -3.98
N LYS A 87 -12.07 -14.37 -2.78
CA LYS A 87 -11.96 -13.01 -2.24
C LYS A 87 -10.50 -12.59 -2.03
N ARG A 88 -9.69 -13.46 -1.40
CA ARG A 88 -8.26 -13.22 -1.15
C ARG A 88 -7.49 -13.10 -2.47
N TRP A 89 -7.75 -14.01 -3.40
CA TRP A 89 -7.18 -13.99 -4.75
C TRP A 89 -7.49 -12.67 -5.46
N THR A 90 -8.75 -12.26 -5.48
CA THR A 90 -9.19 -11.01 -6.13
C THR A 90 -8.55 -9.79 -5.46
N ALA A 91 -8.50 -9.74 -4.13
CA ALA A 91 -7.84 -8.66 -3.41
C ALA A 91 -6.35 -8.58 -3.75
N TYR A 92 -5.63 -9.71 -3.71
CA TYR A 92 -4.18 -9.74 -3.99
C TYR A 92 -3.84 -9.46 -5.44
N ILE A 93 -4.63 -9.89 -6.41
CA ILE A 93 -4.43 -9.48 -7.81
C ILE A 93 -4.63 -7.99 -7.97
N THR A 94 -5.73 -7.44 -7.43
CA THR A 94 -6.07 -6.03 -7.61
C THR A 94 -5.00 -5.12 -6.99
N LEU A 95 -4.65 -5.36 -5.72
CA LEU A 95 -3.63 -4.57 -5.04
C LEU A 95 -2.23 -4.87 -5.58
N GLY A 96 -1.92 -6.12 -5.89
CA GLY A 96 -0.63 -6.52 -6.45
C GLY A 96 -0.37 -5.91 -7.83
N ALA A 97 -1.40 -5.72 -8.64
CA ALA A 97 -1.29 -5.03 -9.93
C ALA A 97 -0.98 -3.53 -9.75
N ILE A 98 -1.59 -2.89 -8.75
CA ILE A 98 -1.30 -1.48 -8.41
C ILE A 98 0.17 -1.37 -8.00
N ASP A 99 0.61 -2.18 -7.03
CA ASP A 99 2.00 -2.20 -6.55
C ASP A 99 3.01 -2.50 -7.68
N ALA A 100 2.67 -3.42 -8.59
CA ALA A 100 3.50 -3.77 -9.74
C ALA A 100 3.70 -2.62 -10.74
N VAL A 101 2.81 -1.62 -10.74
CA VAL A 101 2.98 -0.39 -11.54
C VAL A 101 3.66 0.69 -10.70
N LEU A 102 3.26 0.85 -9.45
CA LEU A 102 3.72 1.92 -8.56
C LEU A 102 5.20 1.78 -8.19
N ILE A 103 5.64 0.57 -7.80
CA ILE A 103 7.02 0.32 -7.36
C ILE A 103 8.01 0.59 -8.51
N PRO A 104 7.86 0.04 -9.73
CA PRO A 104 8.78 0.35 -10.82
C PRO A 104 8.77 1.83 -11.21
N THR A 105 7.61 2.49 -11.15
CA THR A 105 7.51 3.93 -11.44
C THR A 105 8.32 4.75 -10.44
N MET A 106 8.20 4.46 -9.14
CA MET A 106 8.98 5.13 -8.10
C MET A 106 10.48 4.86 -8.24
N LEU A 107 10.86 3.61 -8.52
CA LEU A 107 12.27 3.25 -8.74
C LEU A 107 12.84 3.94 -9.98
N TRP A 108 12.10 3.97 -11.08
CA TRP A 108 12.47 4.69 -12.30
C TRP A 108 12.67 6.19 -12.01
N GLN A 109 11.70 6.82 -11.35
CA GLN A 109 11.81 8.23 -10.96
C GLN A 109 13.01 8.47 -10.03
N ALA A 110 13.29 7.55 -9.09
CA ALA A 110 14.44 7.66 -8.19
C ALA A 110 15.79 7.51 -8.91
N LEU A 111 15.85 6.77 -10.03
CA LEU A 111 17.03 6.67 -10.88
C LEU A 111 17.23 7.91 -11.74
N MET A 112 16.13 8.55 -12.16
CA MET A 112 16.17 9.78 -12.97
C MET A 112 16.29 11.06 -12.13
N ALA A 113 16.18 10.98 -10.81
CA ALA A 113 16.20 12.13 -9.88
C ALA A 113 17.57 12.83 -9.73
N GLU A 114 18.50 12.67 -10.68
CA GLU A 114 19.75 13.45 -10.73
C GLU A 114 19.52 14.90 -11.20
N SER A 115 18.40 15.16 -11.88
CA SER A 115 17.89 16.50 -12.16
C SER A 115 16.89 16.91 -11.07
N ASP A 116 17.16 18.01 -10.38
CA ASP A 116 16.34 18.64 -9.32
C ASP A 116 14.92 19.07 -9.77
N ASP A 117 14.47 18.66 -10.96
CA ASP A 117 13.18 18.95 -11.56
C ASP A 117 12.05 18.07 -10.99
N GLY A 118 12.39 16.98 -10.29
CA GLY A 118 11.42 16.07 -9.67
C GLY A 118 10.87 16.64 -8.36
N GLY A 119 9.55 16.84 -8.26
CA GLY A 119 8.90 17.36 -7.05
C GLY A 119 9.02 16.48 -5.78
N LEU A 120 9.59 15.27 -5.88
CA LEU A 120 9.83 14.35 -4.76
C LEU A 120 11.32 14.02 -4.68
N THR A 121 11.85 13.92 -3.45
CA THR A 121 13.26 13.55 -3.27
C THR A 121 13.51 12.10 -3.67
N ARG A 122 14.72 11.82 -4.15
CA ARG A 122 15.18 10.44 -4.40
C ARG A 122 15.00 9.52 -3.18
N ARG A 123 15.28 10.04 -1.98
CA ARG A 123 15.12 9.30 -0.72
C ARG A 123 13.66 8.95 -0.44
N ALA A 124 12.74 9.88 -0.68
CA ALA A 124 11.31 9.64 -0.54
C ALA A 124 10.83 8.55 -1.50
N LEU A 125 11.21 8.63 -2.79
CA LEU A 125 10.83 7.65 -3.80
C LEU A 125 11.34 6.24 -3.45
N LEU A 126 12.61 6.12 -3.06
CA LEU A 126 13.18 4.84 -2.60
C LEU A 126 12.50 4.35 -1.32
N GLY A 127 12.23 5.24 -0.37
CA GLY A 127 11.54 4.92 0.88
C GLY A 127 10.13 4.36 0.64
N CYS A 128 9.35 5.00 -0.22
CA CYS A 128 8.02 4.51 -0.61
C CYS A 128 8.09 3.16 -1.32
N ALA A 129 9.00 3.00 -2.29
CA ALA A 129 9.18 1.73 -2.99
C ALA A 129 9.57 0.59 -2.04
N CYS A 130 10.53 0.85 -1.13
CA CYS A 130 10.95 -0.11 -0.11
C CYS A 130 9.82 -0.44 0.88
N GLY A 131 8.96 0.52 1.22
CA GLY A 131 7.82 0.30 2.11
C GLY A 131 6.73 -0.60 1.51
N LEU A 132 6.49 -0.49 0.20
CA LEU A 132 5.51 -1.32 -0.52
C LEU A 132 6.05 -2.72 -0.86
N MET A 133 7.35 -2.86 -1.05
CA MET A 133 8.01 -4.09 -1.49
C MET A 133 7.65 -5.34 -0.67
N PRO A 134 7.68 -5.33 0.68
CA PRO A 134 7.31 -6.51 1.47
C PRO A 134 5.90 -7.01 1.19
N PHE A 135 4.92 -6.10 1.05
CA PHE A 135 3.54 -6.46 0.75
C PHE A 135 3.41 -6.99 -0.67
N TRP A 136 4.11 -6.41 -1.63
CA TRP A 136 4.08 -6.89 -3.02
C TRP A 136 4.73 -8.28 -3.15
N VAL A 137 5.91 -8.48 -2.57
CA VAL A 137 6.61 -9.78 -2.56
C VAL A 137 5.74 -10.84 -1.90
N TRP A 138 5.07 -10.52 -0.79
CA TRP A 138 4.12 -11.43 -0.15
C TRP A 138 3.00 -11.84 -1.10
N LYS A 139 2.34 -10.89 -1.78
CA LYS A 139 1.28 -11.19 -2.74
C LYS A 139 1.77 -12.10 -3.86
N VAL A 140 2.91 -11.79 -4.47
CA VAL A 140 3.50 -12.59 -5.56
C VAL A 140 3.82 -14.00 -5.08
N TRP A 141 4.40 -14.12 -3.88
CA TRP A 141 4.74 -15.42 -3.29
C TRP A 141 3.48 -16.26 -3.01
N VAL A 142 2.44 -15.66 -2.43
CA VAL A 142 1.17 -16.36 -2.17
C VAL A 142 0.45 -16.73 -3.47
N LEU A 143 0.39 -15.83 -4.45
CA LEU A 143 -0.33 -16.07 -5.71
C LEU A 143 0.38 -17.11 -6.60
N GLY A 144 1.72 -17.07 -6.67
CA GLY A 144 2.50 -17.91 -7.58
C GLY A 144 3.09 -19.17 -6.96
N LEU A 145 3.61 -19.07 -5.73
CA LEU A 145 4.42 -20.14 -5.13
C LEU A 145 3.70 -20.91 -4.03
N ARG A 146 2.78 -20.26 -3.30
CA ARG A 146 2.02 -20.86 -2.19
C ARG A 146 0.51 -20.59 -2.26
N PRO A 147 -0.15 -20.90 -3.40
CA PRO A 147 -1.58 -20.62 -3.58
C PRO A 147 -2.48 -21.36 -2.58
N GLU A 148 -1.98 -22.43 -1.94
CA GLU A 148 -2.68 -23.14 -0.87
C GLU A 148 -2.95 -22.28 0.37
N LEU A 149 -2.16 -21.22 0.61
CA LEU A 149 -2.35 -20.29 1.73
C LEU A 149 -3.61 -19.44 1.58
N LEU A 150 -4.11 -19.27 0.34
CA LEU A 150 -5.37 -18.57 0.09
C LEU A 150 -6.57 -19.35 0.62
N GLY A 151 -6.40 -20.63 0.92
CA GLY A 151 -7.43 -21.55 1.39
C GLY A 151 -7.89 -22.50 0.29
N LYS A 152 -8.61 -23.55 0.67
CA LYS A 152 -9.15 -24.53 -0.28
C LYS A 152 -10.28 -23.89 -1.09
N SER A 153 -10.27 -24.10 -2.42
CA SER A 153 -11.49 -23.87 -3.23
C SER A 153 -12.60 -24.73 -2.65
N GLY A 154 -13.69 -24.10 -2.24
CA GLY A 154 -14.91 -24.81 -1.84
C GLY A 154 -15.58 -25.40 -3.06
N GLY A 155 -15.02 -26.48 -3.60
CA GLY A 155 -15.47 -27.11 -4.82
C GLY A 155 -15.19 -28.62 -4.78
N ASN A 156 -15.85 -29.32 -3.86
CA ASN A 156 -16.26 -30.69 -4.12
C ASN A 156 -17.56 -30.94 -3.34
N GLY A 157 -18.64 -30.36 -3.86
CA GLY A 157 -19.95 -30.96 -3.66
C GLY A 157 -19.90 -32.31 -4.37
N LYS A 158 -19.56 -33.35 -3.62
CA LYS A 158 -20.08 -34.68 -3.91
C LYS A 158 -21.61 -34.54 -3.84
N MET A 159 -22.23 -34.31 -4.98
CA MET A 159 -23.57 -34.85 -5.22
C MET A 159 -23.32 -36.20 -5.86
N GLU A 160 -23.51 -37.23 -5.03
CA GLU A 160 -23.82 -38.62 -5.38
C GLU A 160 -22.78 -39.44 -6.18
#